data_AF-A0A7K2ZG95-F1
#
_entry.id   AF-A0A7K2ZG95-F1
#
_cell.length_a   1.000
_cell.length_b   1.000
_cell.length_c   1.000
_cell.angle_alpha   90.00
_cell.angle_beta   90.00
_cell.angle_gamma   90.00
#
_symmetry.space_group_name_H-M   'P 1'
#
loop_
_entity.id
_entity.type
_entity.pdbx_description
1 polymer ?
#
loop_
_entity_poly.entity_id
_entity_poly.type
_entity_poly.pdbx_seq_one_letter_code
_entity_poly.pdbx_strand_id
1 'polypeptide(L)'
;EDGGPALGLLPRARWPRRQVELGAEWSLMMYTDGLIEGRAGAGSSQRLGQDGMVAMVNSRLEQGLAGEELLEAAVAEVRERHGGELTDDVAVLLLGRDPERIRRRGRSASRPGPVSAAPPATAPAAASVQRPPLYGP
;
A
#
# COMPACT_ATOMS: atom_id res chain seq x y z
N GLU A 1 -18.98 6.88 -21.40
CA GLU A 1 -17.77 7.73 -21.33
C GLU A 1 -18.05 8.86 -20.35
N ASP A 2 -17.63 8.71 -19.09
CA ASP A 2 -17.95 9.63 -17.99
C ASP A 2 -16.67 10.28 -17.39
N GLY A 3 -15.71 10.63 -18.25
CA GLY A 3 -14.47 11.30 -17.87
C GLY A 3 -14.46 12.77 -18.30
N GLY A 4 -13.95 13.66 -17.44
CA GLY A 4 -13.55 14.99 -17.88
C GLY A 4 -12.28 14.93 -18.74
N PRO A 5 -11.90 16.03 -19.43
CA PRO A 5 -10.70 16.05 -20.26
C PRO A 5 -9.43 15.81 -19.42
N ALA A 6 -8.30 15.54 -20.08
CA ALA A 6 -7.03 15.53 -19.39
C ALA A 6 -6.78 16.86 -18.67
N LEU A 7 -6.16 16.78 -17.49
CA LEU A 7 -5.91 17.96 -16.65
C LEU A 7 -5.00 18.95 -17.39
N GLY A 8 -5.33 20.24 -17.30
CA GLY A 8 -4.54 21.32 -17.90
C GLY A 8 -4.78 21.59 -19.39
N LEU A 9 -5.54 20.73 -20.09
CA LEU A 9 -5.75 20.85 -21.54
C LEU A 9 -6.79 21.90 -21.92
N LEU A 10 -7.85 22.05 -21.11
CA LEU A 10 -8.93 23.00 -21.37
C LEU A 10 -9.13 23.95 -20.18
N PRO A 11 -9.16 25.28 -20.42
CA PRO A 11 -9.50 26.24 -19.37
C PRO A 11 -10.95 26.02 -18.92
N ARG A 12 -11.19 26.01 -17.61
CA ARG A 12 -12.52 25.85 -16.98
C ARG A 12 -13.21 24.50 -17.29
N ALA A 13 -12.45 23.46 -17.59
CA ALA A 13 -12.98 22.10 -17.68
C ALA A 13 -13.67 21.66 -16.38
N ARG A 14 -14.64 20.76 -16.53
CA ARG A 14 -15.36 20.14 -15.42
C ARG A 14 -15.15 18.64 -15.46
N TRP A 15 -14.99 18.04 -14.29
CA TRP A 15 -14.92 16.59 -14.11
C TRP A 15 -16.18 16.13 -13.40
N PRO A 16 -16.98 15.25 -14.02
CA PRO A 16 -18.14 14.65 -13.36
C PRO A 16 -17.71 13.95 -12.08
N ARG A 17 -18.50 14.12 -11.01
CA ARG A 17 -18.31 13.34 -9.78
C ARG A 17 -19.23 12.14 -9.80
N ARG A 18 -18.72 10.97 -9.43
CA ARG A 18 -19.54 9.78 -9.13
C ARG A 18 -19.45 9.47 -7.65
N GLN A 19 -20.60 9.33 -7.00
CA GLN A 19 -20.69 8.81 -5.65
C GLN A 19 -21.22 7.38 -5.70
N VAL A 20 -20.61 6.50 -4.91
CA VAL A 20 -20.95 5.08 -4.78
C VAL A 20 -20.89 4.73 -3.30
N GLU A 21 -21.94 4.09 -2.79
CA GLU A 21 -21.98 3.55 -1.43
C GLU A 21 -21.28 2.18 -1.40
N LEU A 22 -20.23 2.05 -0.59
CA LEU A 22 -19.37 0.85 -0.58
C LEU A 22 -19.69 -0.15 0.55
N GLY A 23 -20.57 0.22 1.49
CA GLY A 23 -20.91 -0.65 2.63
C GLY A 23 -19.77 -0.85 3.64
N ALA A 24 -19.90 -1.89 4.49
CA ALA A 24 -18.99 -2.15 5.60
C ALA A 24 -17.67 -2.82 5.18
N GLU A 25 -17.72 -3.63 4.12
CA GLU A 25 -16.62 -4.40 3.55
C GLU A 25 -16.56 -4.16 2.04
N TRP A 26 -15.37 -3.80 1.53
CA TRP A 26 -15.19 -3.49 0.11
C TRP A 26 -13.74 -3.57 -0.32
N SER A 27 -13.55 -3.73 -1.63
CA SER A 27 -12.26 -3.56 -2.30
C SER A 27 -12.46 -2.65 -3.52
N LEU A 28 -11.54 -1.71 -3.71
CA LEU A 28 -11.50 -0.77 -4.84
C LEU A 28 -10.12 -0.86 -5.49
N MET A 29 -10.10 -1.23 -6.77
CA MET A 29 -8.90 -1.23 -7.58
C MET A 29 -8.89 0.01 -8.49
N MET A 30 -7.77 0.74 -8.50
CA MET A 30 -7.49 1.83 -9.42
C MET A 30 -6.28 1.46 -10.26
N TYR A 31 -6.29 1.82 -11.54
CA TYR A 31 -5.22 1.49 -12.48
C TYR A 31 -5.03 2.60 -13.51
N THR A 32 -3.82 2.68 -14.09
CA THR A 32 -3.55 3.45 -15.31
C THR A 32 -3.89 2.64 -16.55
N ASP A 33 -4.18 3.32 -17.66
CA ASP A 33 -4.53 2.73 -18.94
C ASP A 33 -3.45 1.80 -19.50
N GLY A 34 -2.17 2.03 -19.20
CA GLY A 34 -1.09 1.09 -19.52
C GLY A 34 -1.37 -0.37 -19.16
N LEU A 35 -2.18 -0.63 -18.12
CA LEU A 35 -2.61 -1.99 -17.76
C LEU A 35 -3.52 -2.63 -18.83
N ILE A 36 -4.51 -1.88 -19.32
CA ILE A 36 -5.50 -2.37 -20.31
C ILE A 36 -4.99 -2.28 -21.75
N GLU A 37 -3.97 -1.46 -21.98
CA GLU A 37 -3.25 -1.31 -23.24
C GLU A 37 -2.30 -2.48 -23.54
N GLY A 38 -1.99 -3.29 -22.52
CA GLY A 38 -1.30 -4.58 -22.69
C GLY A 38 -2.04 -5.54 -23.63
N ARG A 39 -1.38 -6.61 -24.07
CA ARG A 39 -1.97 -7.54 -25.06
C ARG A 39 -2.94 -8.53 -24.41
N ALA A 40 -3.98 -8.91 -25.15
CA ALA A 40 -4.93 -9.94 -24.73
C ALA A 40 -4.29 -11.32 -24.64
N GLY A 41 -3.19 -11.57 -25.35
CA GLY A 41 -2.41 -12.80 -25.30
C GLY A 41 -1.10 -12.68 -26.09
N ALA A 42 -0.19 -13.63 -25.87
CA ALA A 42 1.10 -13.66 -26.55
C ALA A 42 0.92 -13.67 -28.08
N GLY A 43 1.57 -12.73 -28.76
CA GLY A 43 1.48 -12.57 -30.22
C GLY A 43 0.17 -11.96 -30.74
N SER A 44 -0.82 -11.73 -29.88
CA SER A 44 -2.07 -11.06 -30.27
C SER A 44 -1.84 -9.56 -30.47
N SER A 45 -2.40 -8.98 -31.53
CA SER A 45 -2.48 -7.52 -31.71
C SER A 45 -3.63 -6.90 -30.92
N GLN A 46 -4.52 -7.71 -30.37
CA GLN A 46 -5.66 -7.25 -29.58
C GLN A 46 -5.18 -6.80 -28.20
N ARG A 47 -5.67 -5.64 -27.76
CA ARG A 47 -5.48 -5.14 -26.39
C ARG A 47 -6.30 -5.94 -25.40
N LEU A 48 -5.82 -6.05 -24.16
CA LEU A 48 -6.51 -6.67 -23.04
C LEU A 48 -7.88 -6.02 -22.82
N GLY A 49 -7.90 -4.68 -22.86
CA GLY A 49 -9.10 -3.90 -22.62
C GLY A 49 -9.64 -4.06 -21.20
N GLN A 50 -10.73 -3.34 -20.92
CA GLN A 50 -11.36 -3.38 -19.60
C GLN A 50 -11.97 -4.77 -19.30
N ASP A 51 -12.66 -5.37 -20.26
CA ASP A 51 -13.33 -6.67 -20.07
C ASP A 51 -12.32 -7.79 -19.82
N GLY A 52 -11.21 -7.80 -20.56
CA GLY A 52 -10.13 -8.76 -20.35
C GLY A 52 -9.47 -8.58 -18.98
N MET A 53 -9.26 -7.35 -18.55
CA MET A 53 -8.73 -7.04 -17.22
C MET A 53 -9.67 -7.51 -16.10
N VAL A 54 -10.98 -7.28 -16.24
CA VAL A 54 -11.98 -7.74 -15.26
C VAL A 54 -11.99 -9.27 -15.18
N ALA A 55 -12.02 -9.96 -16.32
CA ALA A 55 -11.99 -11.42 -16.36
C ALA A 55 -10.70 -11.98 -15.72
N MET A 56 -9.57 -11.35 -16.00
CA MET A 56 -8.26 -11.70 -15.46
C MET A 56 -8.22 -11.62 -13.93
N VAL A 57 -8.66 -10.48 -13.37
CA VAL A 57 -8.70 -10.24 -11.93
C VAL A 57 -9.67 -11.21 -11.24
N ASN A 58 -10.86 -11.43 -11.81
CA ASN A 58 -11.85 -12.36 -11.26
C ASN A 58 -11.30 -13.79 -11.18
N SER A 59 -10.61 -14.26 -12.21
CA SER A 59 -9.99 -15.58 -12.20
C SER A 59 -8.94 -15.73 -11.08
N ARG A 60 -8.19 -14.67 -10.76
CA ARG A 60 -7.23 -14.68 -9.64
C ARG A 60 -7.91 -14.65 -8.27
N LEU A 61 -9.01 -13.90 -8.14
CA LEU A 61 -9.84 -13.94 -6.94
C LEU A 61 -10.44 -15.33 -6.70
N GLU A 62 -10.91 -16.01 -7.75
CA GLU A 62 -11.43 -17.38 -7.68
C GLU A 62 -10.36 -18.39 -7.25
N GLN A 63 -9.09 -18.12 -7.56
CA GLN A 63 -7.93 -18.89 -7.08
C GLN A 63 -7.54 -18.54 -5.63
N GLY A 64 -8.25 -17.61 -4.99
CA GLY A 64 -8.02 -17.20 -3.61
C GLY A 64 -6.94 -16.13 -3.42
N LEU A 65 -6.41 -15.55 -4.51
CA LEU A 65 -5.44 -14.47 -4.40
C LEU A 65 -6.10 -13.19 -3.88
N ALA A 66 -5.40 -12.46 -3.03
CA ALA A 66 -5.88 -11.22 -2.45
C ALA A 66 -4.73 -10.24 -2.16
N GLY A 67 -5.06 -8.97 -1.96
CA GLY A 67 -4.08 -7.96 -1.53
C GLY A 67 -2.96 -7.77 -2.55
N GLU A 68 -1.72 -7.82 -2.06
CA GLU A 68 -0.51 -7.62 -2.86
C GLU A 68 -0.27 -8.76 -3.86
N GLU A 69 -0.51 -10.01 -3.46
CA GLU A 69 -0.37 -11.19 -4.34
C GLU A 69 -1.27 -11.11 -5.56
N LEU A 70 -2.50 -10.59 -5.39
CA LEU A 70 -3.42 -10.36 -6.49
C LEU A 70 -2.87 -9.32 -7.49
N LEU A 71 -2.29 -8.22 -6.98
CA LEU A 71 -1.72 -7.17 -7.80
C LEU A 71 -0.48 -7.64 -8.56
N GLU A 72 0.42 -8.36 -7.87
CA GLU A 72 1.61 -8.93 -8.48
C GLU A 72 1.24 -9.91 -9.60
N ALA A 73 0.29 -10.82 -9.33
CA ALA A 73 -0.19 -11.78 -10.32
C ALA A 73 -0.80 -11.09 -11.54
N ALA A 74 -1.61 -10.05 -11.33
CA ALA A 74 -2.22 -9.28 -12.42
C ALA A 74 -1.16 -8.57 -13.29
N VAL A 75 -0.19 -7.89 -12.68
CA VAL A 75 0.87 -7.19 -13.43
C VAL A 75 1.78 -8.18 -14.16
N ALA A 76 2.13 -9.30 -13.51
CA ALA A 76 2.96 -10.35 -14.13
C ALA A 76 2.28 -10.94 -15.37
N GLU A 77 0.98 -11.24 -15.29
CA GLU A 77 0.23 -11.78 -16.42
C GLU A 77 0.15 -10.81 -17.59
N VAL A 78 -0.06 -9.52 -17.35
CA VAL A 78 -0.10 -8.51 -18.43
C VAL A 78 1.26 -8.42 -19.14
N ARG A 79 2.36 -8.47 -18.39
CA ARG A 79 3.72 -8.49 -18.95
C ARG A 79 4.00 -9.76 -19.76
N GLU A 80 3.57 -10.92 -19.25
CA GLU A 80 3.70 -12.20 -19.95
C GLU A 80 2.94 -12.20 -21.27
N ARG A 81 1.67 -11.76 -21.26
CA ARG A 81 0.85 -11.65 -22.47
C ARG A 81 1.43 -10.67 -23.48
N HIS A 82 2.09 -9.60 -23.01
CA HIS A 82 2.75 -8.66 -23.91
C HIS A 82 4.00 -9.28 -24.57
N GLY A 83 4.71 -10.17 -23.88
CA GLY A 83 5.94 -10.80 -24.39
C GLY A 83 7.17 -9.87 -24.35
N GLY A 84 7.21 -8.92 -23.42
CA GLY A 84 8.28 -7.95 -23.29
C GLY A 84 7.91 -6.77 -22.39
N GLU A 85 8.65 -5.68 -22.52
CA GLU A 85 8.33 -4.42 -21.83
C GLU A 85 7.00 -3.85 -22.33
N LEU A 86 6.21 -3.29 -21.41
CA LEU A 86 4.92 -2.71 -21.73
C LEU A 86 5.12 -1.40 -22.50
N THR A 87 4.19 -1.07 -23.39
CA THR A 87 4.26 0.15 -24.19
C THR A 87 4.00 1.42 -23.39
N ASP A 88 3.48 1.30 -22.17
CA ASP A 88 3.04 2.42 -21.34
C ASP A 88 3.23 2.11 -19.85
N ASP A 89 3.23 3.16 -19.03
CA ASP A 89 3.46 3.08 -17.59
C ASP A 89 2.28 2.42 -16.87
N VAL A 90 2.59 1.41 -16.06
CA VAL A 90 1.60 0.69 -15.25
C VAL A 90 1.72 1.08 -13.79
N ALA A 91 0.62 1.61 -13.25
CA ALA A 91 0.40 1.72 -11.82
C ALA A 91 -0.94 1.07 -11.46
N VAL A 92 -0.94 0.29 -10.37
CA VAL A 92 -2.16 -0.32 -9.82
C VAL A 92 -2.20 -0.09 -8.31
N LEU A 93 -3.37 0.27 -7.79
CA LEU A 93 -3.63 0.48 -6.37
C LEU A 93 -4.85 -0.33 -5.96
N LEU A 94 -4.69 -1.17 -4.94
CA LEU A 94 -5.80 -1.88 -4.30
C LEU A 94 -6.04 -1.30 -2.91
N LEU A 95 -7.23 -0.76 -2.71
CA LEU A 95 -7.74 -0.31 -1.43
C LEU A 95 -8.77 -1.31 -0.93
N GLY A 96 -8.70 -1.69 0.34
CA GLY A 96 -9.67 -2.60 0.93
C GLY A 96 -10.06 -2.17 2.33
N ARG A 97 -11.34 -2.35 2.64
CA ARG A 97 -11.86 -2.26 4.00
C ARG A 97 -12.37 -3.62 4.41
N ASP A 98 -11.67 -4.22 5.37
CA ASP A 98 -12.09 -5.41 6.10
C ASP A 98 -12.05 -5.05 7.59
N PRO A 99 -13.22 -4.88 8.24
CA PRO A 99 -13.32 -4.55 9.66
C PRO A 99 -12.54 -5.52 10.56
N GLU A 100 -12.51 -6.81 10.25
CA GLU A 100 -11.80 -7.82 11.04
C GLU A 100 -10.29 -7.75 10.84
N ARG A 101 -9.81 -7.51 9.62
CA ARG A 101 -8.39 -7.23 9.36
C ARG A 101 -7.91 -5.95 10.04
N ILE A 102 -8.72 -4.90 10.01
CA ILE A 102 -8.41 -3.62 10.67
C ILE A 102 -8.35 -3.80 12.19
N ARG A 103 -9.34 -4.48 12.79
CA ARG A 103 -9.37 -4.79 14.24
C ARG A 103 -8.16 -5.61 14.68
N ARG A 104 -7.77 -6.64 13.90
CA ARG A 104 -6.58 -7.46 14.19
C ARG A 104 -5.29 -6.64 14.16
N ARG A 105 -5.09 -5.78 13.16
CA ARG A 105 -3.93 -4.87 13.10
C ARG A 105 -3.89 -3.88 14.27
N GLY A 106 -5.03 -3.30 14.64
CA GLY A 106 -5.12 -2.38 15.78
C GLY A 106 -4.76 -3.04 17.12
N ARG A 107 -5.16 -4.30 17.32
CA ARG A 107 -4.76 -5.08 18.52
C ARG A 107 -3.28 -5.44 18.52
N SER A 108 -2.71 -5.83 17.37
CA SER A 108 -1.28 -6.13 17.23
C SER A 108 -0.37 -4.91 17.44
N ALA A 109 -0.84 -3.71 17.08
CA ALA A 109 -0.12 -2.45 17.27
C ALA A 109 -0.15 -1.92 18.72
N SER A 110 -0.87 -2.57 19.63
CA SER A 110 -0.88 -2.21 21.06
C SER A 110 0.46 -2.63 21.69
N ARG A 111 1.38 -1.67 21.90
CA ARG A 111 2.68 -1.88 22.57
C ARG A 111 2.48 -2.59 23.93
N PRO A 112 3.42 -3.46 24.36
CA PRO A 112 3.44 -3.91 25.74
C PRO A 112 3.58 -2.68 26.66
N GLY A 113 2.76 -2.62 27.72
CA GLY A 113 2.77 -1.53 28.69
C GLY A 113 4.14 -1.37 29.35
N PRO A 114 4.46 -0.19 29.91
CA PRO A 114 5.76 0.04 30.53
C PRO A 114 5.99 -0.97 31.66
N VAL A 115 7.08 -1.72 31.56
CA VAL A 115 7.54 -2.60 32.64
C VAL A 115 7.92 -1.69 33.81
N SER A 116 7.20 -1.78 34.92
CA SER A 116 7.53 -1.03 36.13
C SER A 116 8.84 -1.57 36.69
N ALA A 117 9.94 -0.84 36.46
CA ALA A 117 11.22 -1.14 37.09
C ALA A 117 11.16 -0.74 38.57
N ALA A 118 11.32 -1.71 39.47
CA ALA A 118 11.48 -1.46 40.89
C ALA A 118 12.72 -0.56 41.14
N PRO A 119 12.68 0.36 42.13
CA PRO A 119 13.79 1.26 42.37
C PRO A 119 15.02 0.49 42.92
N PRO A 120 16.26 0.89 42.55
CA PRO A 120 17.46 0.23 43.05
C PRO A 120 17.72 0.55 44.53
N ALA A 121 18.19 -0.45 45.27
CA ALA A 121 18.57 -0.34 46.67
C ALA A 121 19.79 0.59 46.86
N THR A 122 19.73 1.44 47.89
CA THR A 122 20.74 2.43 48.25
C THR A 122 22.03 1.77 48.78
N ALA A 123 23.19 2.10 48.21
CA ALA A 123 24.51 1.69 48.72
C ALA A 123 25.07 2.72 49.74
N PRO A 124 25.93 2.33 50.71
CA PRO A 124 26.32 3.18 51.82
C PRO A 124 27.46 4.16 51.48
N ALA A 125 27.54 5.26 52.23
CA ALA A 125 28.49 6.35 52.07
C ALA A 125 29.94 5.94 52.47
N ALA A 126 30.92 6.30 51.63
CA ALA A 126 32.34 6.16 51.92
C ALA A 126 32.96 7.50 52.39
N ALA A 127 33.87 7.39 53.35
CA ALA A 127 34.41 8.46 54.19
C ALA A 127 35.39 9.44 53.49
N SER A 128 35.41 10.65 54.03
CA SER A 128 36.23 11.81 53.64
C SER A 128 37.75 11.57 53.72
N VAL A 129 38.49 12.03 52.71
CA VAL A 129 39.96 12.17 52.76
C VAL A 129 40.34 13.65 52.58
N GLN A 130 41.12 14.15 53.53
CA GLN A 130 41.59 15.54 53.68
C GLN A 130 42.73 15.86 52.69
N ARG A 131 42.69 17.03 52.05
CA ARG A 131 43.80 17.59 51.23
C ARG A 131 44.74 18.45 52.08
N PRO A 132 46.07 18.40 51.89
CA PRO A 132 47.00 19.36 52.49
C PRO A 132 47.15 20.65 51.65
N PRO A 133 47.52 21.79 52.25
CA PRO A 133 47.57 23.10 51.58
C PRO A 133 48.92 23.34 50.86
N LEU A 134 48.89 24.16 49.80
CA LEU A 134 50.08 24.72 49.15
C LEU A 134 50.15 26.23 49.42
N TYR A 135 51.33 26.71 49.83
CA TYR A 135 51.70 28.10 50.08
C TYR A 135 52.13 28.79 48.77
N GLY A 136 51.89 30.12 48.66
CA GLY A 136 52.20 31.01 47.51
C GLY A 136 53.68 31.39 47.38
N PRO A 137 54.04 32.60 46.86
CA PRO A 137 53.24 33.82 46.65
C PRO A 137 52.60 33.98 45.26
#